data_AF-A0A6J2JAF7-F1
#
_entry.id   AF-A0A6J2JAF7-F1
#
_cell.length_a   1.000
_cell.length_b   1.000
_cell.length_c   1.000
_cell.angle_alpha   90.00
_cell.angle_beta   90.00
_cell.angle_gamma   90.00
#
_symmetry.space_group_name_H-M   'P 1'
#
loop_
_entity.id
_entity.type
_entity.pdbx_description
1 polymer ?
#
loop_
_entity_poly.entity_id
_entity_poly.type
_entity_poly.pdbx_seq_one_letter_code
_entity_poly.pdbx_strand_id
1 'polypeptide(L)'
;MDRKYCRKFKYFRDQIGVPPEVDNNNTVETEENEDNRACHKIKLYKFNLLSKFTQVIDETPQETPPEPNVEEEIAVEPTDEEQFETHSFTGTFRDEKRRIDLMLVIPDDKNLEAEKIRTNFLLNIIKAGLEIELEYGLMEKHKNLIFVKIHAPDMLLEEYGEKLGVKKYFKECHIEYIPLKRIFTRNSEREWIELIRSNYKSPLNYSNHERSLVVYKILLQMRFGEHQNNFGLQRLLNMNIIADAYALHDGPYFLTRRQDFSKVNGRQILYYNWTGLCNIFKLQPLNVINEYFGSRIGFYFAFLQFYNLGLSIAALGGIIITLLGIFDKTYETVYKDVCHDKLNKTVCPRCSSFIGCPFLNLKKYYCFGTKLVNVLDNGYLHYYCYFVVLWGPILMILWRRREMYLLWMWELYNVKEMVSTRYIISKVCDRQKC
;
A
#
# COMPACT_ATOMS: atom_id res chain seq x y z
N MET A 1 1.06 -8.68 27.79
CA MET A 1 0.60 -7.67 26.82
C MET A 1 1.75 -6.73 26.52
N ASP A 2 2.52 -7.06 25.48
CA ASP A 2 3.81 -6.48 25.17
C ASP A 2 3.75 -5.07 24.58
N ARG A 3 4.30 -4.10 25.32
CA ARG A 3 4.52 -2.70 24.89
C ARG A 3 5.65 -2.53 23.85
N LYS A 4 6.14 -3.60 23.22
CA LYS A 4 7.35 -3.57 22.37
C LYS A 4 7.14 -3.07 20.93
N TYR A 5 5.91 -2.88 20.45
CA TYR A 5 5.67 -2.65 19.01
C TYR A 5 5.36 -1.21 18.54
N CYS A 6 5.16 -0.23 19.42
CA CYS A 6 5.04 1.17 18.96
C CYS A 6 6.33 1.96 19.30
N ARG A 7 7.41 1.74 18.56
CA ARG A 7 8.44 2.80 18.42
C ARG A 7 7.96 3.77 17.35
N LYS A 8 7.76 5.05 17.74
CA LYS A 8 7.57 6.14 16.76
C LYS A 8 8.78 6.14 15.83
N PHE A 9 8.54 6.13 14.52
CA PHE A 9 9.56 6.40 13.51
C PHE A 9 10.08 7.84 13.73
N LYS A 10 11.23 7.98 14.39
CA LYS A 10 11.91 9.24 14.73
C LYS A 10 13.38 9.13 14.29
N TYR A 11 13.66 9.02 13.00
CA TYR A 11 15.06 8.96 12.54
C TYR A 11 15.39 9.74 11.25
N PHE A 12 14.41 10.30 10.53
CA PHE A 12 14.69 11.19 9.39
C PHE A 12 15.13 12.62 9.78
N ARG A 13 15.45 12.87 11.06
CA ARG A 13 15.68 14.24 11.56
C ARG A 13 17.12 14.74 11.38
N ASP A 14 18.09 13.85 11.19
CA ASP A 14 19.51 14.18 11.43
C ASP A 14 20.42 14.13 10.18
N GLN A 15 19.87 14.11 8.95
CA GLN A 15 20.71 14.07 7.74
C GLN A 15 20.48 15.17 6.69
N ILE A 16 19.73 16.23 7.02
CA ILE A 16 19.63 17.39 6.12
C ILE A 16 19.93 18.65 6.94
N GLY A 17 21.21 18.99 7.00
CA GLY A 17 21.72 20.23 7.58
C GLY A 17 22.52 21.03 6.56
N VAL A 18 21.90 22.12 6.10
CA VAL A 18 22.50 23.38 5.61
C VAL A 18 23.13 23.37 4.20
N PRO A 19 22.58 24.11 3.21
CA PRO A 19 23.32 24.51 2.02
C PRO A 19 24.33 25.62 2.37
N PRO A 20 25.52 25.69 1.75
CA PRO A 20 26.50 26.72 2.08
C PRO A 20 26.00 28.11 1.66
N GLU A 21 25.92 29.03 2.62
CA GLU A 21 25.83 30.47 2.37
C GLU A 21 27.11 30.93 1.67
N VAL A 22 26.94 31.59 0.52
CA VAL A 22 27.99 32.35 -0.15
C VAL A 22 27.96 33.75 0.46
N ASP A 23 28.87 34.01 1.39
CA ASP A 23 29.18 35.37 1.82
C ASP A 23 30.59 35.74 1.40
N ASN A 24 30.65 36.77 0.54
CA ASN A 24 31.83 37.54 0.23
C ASN A 24 32.28 38.29 1.50
N ASN A 25 33.51 38.07 1.94
CA ASN A 25 34.48 39.16 2.14
C ASN A 25 35.81 38.65 2.70
N ASN A 26 36.87 39.16 2.09
CA ASN A 26 38.27 39.02 2.48
C ASN A 26 38.52 39.57 3.89
N THR A 27 39.32 38.87 4.68
CA THR A 27 40.45 39.45 5.45
C THR A 27 41.33 38.34 6.04
N VAL A 28 42.61 38.68 6.16
CA VAL A 28 43.80 37.86 6.35
C VAL A 28 44.17 37.78 7.85
N GLU A 29 45.10 36.87 8.19
CA GLU A 29 45.90 36.73 9.44
C GLU A 29 45.29 35.82 10.52
N THR A 30 45.98 34.91 11.23
CA THR A 30 47.25 34.15 11.21
C THR A 30 47.18 33.21 12.44
N GLU A 31 48.05 32.20 12.47
CA GLU A 31 48.54 31.43 13.65
C GLU A 31 47.87 30.12 14.09
N GLU A 32 48.75 29.27 14.61
CA GLU A 32 48.81 27.81 14.65
C GLU A 32 48.08 27.16 15.83
N ASN A 33 47.62 25.90 15.68
CA ASN A 33 48.17 24.75 16.44
C ASN A 33 47.44 23.42 16.14
N GLU A 34 48.23 22.35 16.29
CA GLU A 34 47.97 20.94 16.00
C GLU A 34 46.92 20.26 16.91
N ASP A 35 46.50 19.08 16.44
CA ASP A 35 45.86 17.97 17.15
C ASP A 35 44.39 18.11 17.61
N ASN A 36 43.50 17.40 16.88
CA ASN A 36 42.61 16.40 17.50
C ASN A 36 41.87 15.54 16.45
N ARG A 37 42.46 14.38 16.16
CA ARG A 37 41.77 13.24 15.54
C ARG A 37 40.84 12.59 16.58
N ALA A 38 39.63 13.11 16.73
CA ALA A 38 38.59 12.53 17.60
C ALA A 38 37.48 11.88 16.76
N CYS A 39 37.72 10.63 16.37
CA CYS A 39 36.69 9.72 15.89
C CYS A 39 35.67 9.50 17.03
N HIS A 40 34.44 9.99 16.89
CA HIS A 40 33.41 9.80 17.90
C HIS A 40 32.94 8.34 17.96
N LYS A 41 33.40 7.67 19.03
CA LYS A 41 33.01 6.34 19.50
C LYS A 41 31.49 6.16 19.48
N ILE A 42 31.01 5.25 18.64
CA ILE A 42 29.66 4.68 18.77
C ILE A 42 29.67 3.68 19.94
N LYS A 43 28.82 3.90 20.94
CA LYS A 43 28.55 2.93 22.01
C LYS A 43 27.91 1.66 21.43
N LEU A 44 28.72 0.63 21.23
CA LEU A 44 28.27 -0.74 21.06
C LEU A 44 27.66 -1.22 22.39
N TYR A 45 26.34 -1.44 22.42
CA TYR A 45 25.73 -2.21 23.49
C TYR A 45 26.10 -3.68 23.30
N LYS A 46 27.10 -4.16 24.05
CA LYS A 46 27.34 -5.59 24.26
C LYS A 46 26.14 -6.18 25.00
N PHE A 47 25.36 -7.02 24.33
CA PHE A 47 24.47 -7.95 25.02
C PHE A 47 25.34 -9.07 25.60
N ASN A 48 25.45 -9.13 26.92
CA ASN A 48 26.12 -10.23 27.62
C ASN A 48 25.27 -11.50 27.46
N LEU A 49 25.78 -12.46 26.70
CA LEU A 49 25.41 -13.87 26.86
C LEU A 49 26.10 -14.37 28.14
N LEU A 50 25.31 -14.73 29.14
CA LEU A 50 25.79 -15.40 30.35
C LEU A 50 26.07 -16.87 30.01
N SER A 51 27.29 -17.20 29.61
CA SER A 51 27.83 -18.54 29.82
C SER A 51 28.51 -18.58 31.20
N LYS A 52 27.87 -19.28 32.14
CA LYS A 52 28.59 -19.82 33.30
C LYS A 52 29.55 -20.88 32.76
N PHE A 53 30.83 -20.78 33.04
CA PHE A 53 31.67 -21.87 33.54
C PHE A 53 33.07 -21.32 33.84
N THR A 54 33.38 -21.20 35.13
CA THR A 54 34.72 -20.90 35.66
C THR A 54 35.56 -22.17 35.67
N GLN A 55 36.82 -22.02 35.26
CA GLN A 55 37.88 -23.01 35.27
C GLN A 55 38.29 -23.40 36.70
N VAL A 56 38.62 -24.69 36.89
CA VAL A 56 39.60 -25.17 37.85
C VAL A 56 40.61 -26.00 37.06
N ILE A 57 41.89 -25.72 37.27
CA ILE A 57 43.05 -26.40 36.67
C ILE A 57 43.50 -27.49 37.66
N ASP A 58 43.74 -28.73 37.19
CA ASP A 58 45.01 -29.43 37.47
C ASP A 58 45.23 -30.72 36.64
N GLU A 59 46.48 -30.82 36.16
CA GLU A 59 47.33 -31.98 35.82
C GLU A 59 46.94 -33.05 34.75
N THR A 60 47.98 -33.48 34.01
CA THR A 60 48.05 -34.48 32.90
C THR A 60 48.45 -35.88 33.44
N PRO A 61 48.63 -37.02 32.67
CA PRO A 61 48.65 -37.24 31.20
C PRO A 61 47.99 -38.56 30.65
N GLN A 62 47.93 -38.64 29.30
CA GLN A 62 47.94 -39.83 28.39
C GLN A 62 46.82 -40.91 28.39
N GLU A 63 46.15 -41.08 27.24
CA GLU A 63 46.10 -42.31 26.39
C GLU A 63 45.10 -42.15 25.20
N THR A 64 45.37 -42.79 24.07
CA THR A 64 44.51 -42.92 22.86
C THR A 64 43.95 -44.35 22.74
N PRO A 65 43.11 -44.70 21.74
CA PRO A 65 41.70 -44.39 21.49
C PRO A 65 40.79 -45.65 21.66
N PRO A 66 39.45 -45.60 21.46
CA PRO A 66 38.93 -46.14 20.18
C PRO A 66 37.65 -45.45 19.63
N GLU A 67 37.48 -45.49 18.31
CA GLU A 67 36.25 -45.25 17.54
C GLU A 67 35.20 -46.38 17.73
N PRO A 68 33.99 -46.32 17.15
CA PRO A 68 33.12 -45.18 16.80
C PRO A 68 31.69 -45.42 17.34
N ASN A 69 30.81 -44.41 17.34
CA ASN A 69 29.38 -44.65 17.13
C ASN A 69 28.67 -43.41 16.58
N VAL A 70 27.88 -43.69 15.55
CA VAL A 70 27.07 -42.80 14.73
C VAL A 70 25.95 -42.19 15.58
N GLU A 71 25.89 -40.86 15.66
CA GLU A 71 24.66 -40.15 16.02
C GLU A 71 24.32 -39.18 14.88
N GLU A 72 23.08 -39.32 14.41
CA GLU A 72 22.48 -38.61 13.28
C GLU A 72 22.56 -37.09 13.46
N GLU A 73 23.12 -36.38 12.47
CA GLU A 73 22.91 -34.94 12.33
C GLU A 73 21.43 -34.69 12.08
N ILE A 74 20.71 -34.28 13.12
CA ILE A 74 19.38 -33.69 12.99
C ILE A 74 19.56 -32.38 12.23
N ALA A 75 19.19 -32.38 10.95
CA ALA A 75 19.06 -31.18 10.15
C ALA A 75 18.04 -30.25 10.82
N VAL A 76 18.55 -29.21 11.49
CA VAL A 76 17.72 -28.13 12.02
C VAL A 76 17.14 -27.38 10.83
N GLU A 77 15.83 -27.46 10.63
CA GLU A 77 15.12 -26.61 9.68
C GLU A 77 15.41 -25.14 10.02
N PRO A 78 15.88 -24.33 9.05
CA PRO A 78 16.19 -22.94 9.32
C PRO A 78 14.90 -22.19 9.63
N THR A 79 14.91 -21.45 10.74
CA THR A 79 13.81 -20.54 11.12
C THR A 79 13.48 -19.57 9.99
N ASP A 80 12.20 -19.20 9.86
CA ASP A 80 11.68 -18.33 8.80
C ASP A 80 12.49 -17.04 8.60
N GLU A 81 13.21 -16.54 9.63
CA GLU A 81 14.05 -15.34 9.54
C GLU A 81 15.36 -15.53 8.74
N GLU A 82 15.98 -16.73 8.75
CA GLU A 82 17.23 -17.01 8.02
C GLU A 82 17.00 -17.27 6.53
N GLN A 83 15.82 -17.79 6.16
CA GLN A 83 15.46 -18.01 4.75
C GLN A 83 15.37 -16.71 3.92
N PHE A 84 15.17 -15.55 4.57
CA PHE A 84 15.13 -14.26 3.87
C PHE A 84 16.53 -13.69 3.55
N GLU A 85 17.63 -14.27 4.02
CA GLU A 85 18.98 -13.75 3.75
C GLU A 85 19.61 -14.31 2.45
N THR A 86 19.11 -15.44 1.92
CA THR A 86 19.81 -16.19 0.85
C THR A 86 19.32 -15.88 -0.58
N HIS A 87 18.12 -15.33 -0.76
CA HIS A 87 17.65 -14.91 -2.07
C HIS A 87 17.88 -13.41 -2.25
N SER A 88 18.74 -13.04 -3.20
CA SER A 88 18.88 -11.66 -3.63
C SER A 88 17.50 -11.19 -4.12
N PHE A 89 16.86 -10.26 -3.38
CA PHE A 89 15.57 -9.66 -3.75
C PHE A 89 15.76 -8.68 -4.92
N THR A 90 16.32 -9.17 -6.01
CA THR A 90 16.69 -8.33 -7.14
C THR A 90 15.48 -8.25 -8.07
N GLY A 91 14.86 -7.07 -8.11
CA GLY A 91 13.83 -6.73 -9.11
C GLY A 91 14.42 -6.52 -10.51
N THR A 92 15.46 -7.29 -10.85
CA THR A 92 16.29 -7.14 -12.05
C THR A 92 16.51 -8.48 -12.74
N PHE A 93 17.00 -8.41 -13.97
CA PHE A 93 17.45 -9.55 -14.76
C PHE A 93 18.73 -10.14 -14.14
N ARG A 94 19.20 -11.28 -14.67
CA ARG A 94 20.44 -11.95 -14.21
C ARG A 94 21.69 -11.08 -14.30
N ASP A 95 21.66 -10.04 -15.14
CA ASP A 95 22.74 -9.08 -15.29
C ASP A 95 22.77 -7.98 -14.23
N GLU A 96 21.78 -7.95 -13.34
CA GLU A 96 21.60 -6.94 -12.28
C GLU A 96 21.48 -5.48 -12.77
N LYS A 97 21.37 -5.27 -14.09
CA LYS A 97 21.30 -3.94 -14.70
C LYS A 97 19.89 -3.62 -15.13
N ARG A 98 19.27 -4.54 -15.86
CA ARG A 98 17.93 -4.35 -16.43
C ARG A 98 16.88 -4.69 -15.39
N ARG A 99 15.93 -3.78 -15.21
CA ARG A 99 14.84 -3.96 -14.23
C ARG A 99 13.69 -4.75 -14.82
N ILE A 100 13.01 -5.51 -13.99
CA ILE A 100 11.79 -6.22 -14.40
C ILE A 100 10.62 -5.21 -14.33
N ASP A 101 10.03 -4.91 -15.48
CA ASP A 101 8.88 -4.00 -15.58
C ASP A 101 7.55 -4.77 -15.49
N LEU A 102 7.49 -6.00 -16.02
CA LEU A 102 6.33 -6.88 -15.90
C LEU A 102 6.77 -8.35 -15.90
N MET A 103 5.99 -9.22 -15.27
CA MET A 103 6.17 -10.66 -15.29
C MET A 103 4.98 -11.32 -15.99
N LEU A 104 5.25 -12.22 -16.93
CA LEU A 104 4.25 -13.15 -17.46
C LEU A 104 4.50 -14.55 -16.88
N VAL A 105 3.43 -15.29 -16.62
CA VAL A 105 3.49 -16.68 -16.17
C VAL A 105 2.87 -17.55 -17.25
N ILE A 106 3.65 -18.50 -17.75
CA ILE A 106 3.23 -19.45 -18.79
C ILE A 106 3.20 -20.85 -18.17
N PRO A 107 2.11 -21.60 -18.31
CA PRO A 107 2.07 -22.99 -17.86
C PRO A 107 2.79 -23.90 -18.86
N ASP A 108 3.65 -24.79 -18.36
CA ASP A 108 4.29 -25.86 -19.13
C ASP A 108 3.33 -27.08 -19.19
N ASP A 109 2.26 -26.92 -19.96
CA ASP A 109 1.20 -27.93 -20.15
C ASP A 109 1.43 -28.84 -21.38
N LYS A 110 2.57 -28.69 -22.07
CA LYS A 110 2.96 -29.41 -23.29
C LYS A 110 1.92 -29.35 -24.43
N ASN A 111 1.00 -28.39 -24.40
CA ASN A 111 -0.01 -28.24 -25.44
C ASN A 111 0.60 -27.58 -26.69
N LEU A 112 0.81 -28.36 -27.75
CA LEU A 112 1.50 -27.92 -28.97
C LEU A 112 0.84 -26.70 -29.64
N GLU A 113 -0.50 -26.61 -29.64
CA GLU A 113 -1.20 -25.46 -30.25
C GLU A 113 -1.05 -24.20 -29.39
N ALA A 114 -1.15 -24.34 -28.06
CA ALA A 114 -0.90 -23.24 -27.14
C ALA A 114 0.56 -22.77 -27.20
N GLU A 115 1.51 -23.69 -27.33
CA GLU A 115 2.95 -23.40 -27.48
C GLU A 115 3.25 -22.58 -28.74
N LYS A 116 2.60 -22.88 -29.87
CA LYS A 116 2.72 -22.05 -31.08
C LYS A 116 2.24 -20.62 -30.83
N ILE A 117 1.10 -20.46 -30.15
CA ILE A 117 0.54 -19.15 -29.83
C ILE A 117 1.45 -18.39 -28.84
N ARG A 118 1.92 -19.07 -27.79
CA ARG A 118 2.87 -18.51 -26.80
C ARG A 118 4.15 -18.04 -27.48
N THR A 119 4.75 -18.89 -28.31
CA THR A 119 5.97 -18.57 -29.05
C THR A 119 5.76 -17.38 -29.98
N ASN A 120 4.67 -17.35 -30.75
CA ASN A 120 4.35 -16.21 -31.61
C ASN A 120 4.16 -14.91 -30.82
N PHE A 121 3.50 -14.99 -29.66
CA PHE A 121 3.31 -13.83 -28.79
C PHE A 121 4.65 -13.33 -28.22
N LEU A 122 5.50 -14.21 -27.70
CA LEU A 122 6.84 -13.86 -27.20
C LEU A 122 7.73 -13.27 -28.30
N LEU A 123 7.67 -13.82 -29.53
CA LEU A 123 8.38 -13.25 -30.68
C LEU A 123 7.87 -11.85 -31.02
N ASN A 124 6.57 -11.60 -30.91
CA ASN A 124 6.00 -10.27 -31.15
C ASN A 124 6.40 -9.29 -30.03
N ILE A 125 6.57 -9.75 -28.79
CA ILE A 125 7.14 -8.95 -27.69
C ILE A 125 8.55 -8.50 -28.05
N ILE A 126 9.41 -9.43 -28.48
CA ILE A 126 10.78 -9.12 -28.89
C ILE A 126 10.80 -8.17 -30.11
N LYS A 127 9.98 -8.43 -31.12
CA LYS A 127 9.86 -7.57 -32.32
C LYS A 127 9.38 -6.16 -32.00
N ALA A 128 8.57 -5.99 -30.96
CA ALA A 128 8.16 -4.67 -30.49
C ALA A 128 9.29 -3.89 -29.79
N GLY A 129 10.45 -4.51 -29.54
CA GLY A 129 11.59 -3.90 -28.86
C GLY A 129 11.59 -4.10 -27.34
N LEU A 130 10.71 -4.95 -26.81
CA LEU A 130 10.77 -5.37 -25.40
C LEU A 130 11.79 -6.49 -25.24
N GLU A 131 12.52 -6.45 -24.13
CA GLU A 131 13.51 -7.48 -23.79
C GLU A 131 12.90 -8.49 -22.83
N ILE A 132 13.15 -9.77 -23.06
CA ILE A 132 12.61 -10.86 -22.25
C ILE A 132 13.70 -11.79 -21.73
N GLU A 133 13.48 -12.34 -20.54
CA GLU A 133 14.30 -13.39 -19.93
C GLU A 133 13.38 -14.46 -19.33
N LEU A 134 13.66 -15.73 -19.63
CA LEU A 134 12.85 -16.88 -19.21
C LEU A 134 13.48 -17.56 -17.99
N GLU A 135 12.68 -17.86 -16.98
CA GLU A 135 13.08 -18.59 -15.78
C GLU A 135 12.07 -19.70 -15.46
N TYR A 136 12.55 -20.86 -15.03
CA TYR A 136 11.69 -21.94 -14.57
C TYR A 136 11.36 -21.77 -13.09
N GLY A 137 10.14 -22.16 -12.69
CA GLY A 137 9.74 -22.16 -11.30
C GLY A 137 10.56 -23.15 -10.47
N LEU A 138 11.20 -22.64 -9.40
CA LEU A 138 12.03 -23.45 -8.50
C LEU A 138 11.20 -24.18 -7.42
N MET A 139 10.10 -23.57 -6.97
CA MET A 139 9.25 -24.15 -5.94
C MET A 139 8.45 -25.32 -6.49
N GLU A 140 8.23 -26.37 -5.67
CA GLU A 140 7.52 -27.58 -6.11
C GLU A 140 6.14 -27.30 -6.70
N LYS A 141 5.41 -26.35 -6.10
CA LYS A 141 4.09 -25.90 -6.56
C LYS A 141 4.11 -25.19 -7.92
N HIS A 142 5.29 -24.77 -8.38
CA HIS A 142 5.49 -23.97 -9.59
C HIS A 142 6.46 -24.63 -10.58
N LYS A 143 6.82 -25.91 -10.40
CA LYS A 143 7.71 -26.65 -11.31
C LYS A 143 7.20 -26.66 -12.76
N ASN A 144 5.88 -26.59 -12.96
CA ASN A 144 5.23 -26.56 -14.27
C ASN A 144 4.94 -25.14 -14.76
N LEU A 145 5.62 -24.11 -14.23
CA LEU A 145 5.43 -22.72 -14.62
C LEU A 145 6.75 -22.13 -15.11
N ILE A 146 6.65 -21.37 -16.20
CA ILE A 146 7.74 -20.59 -16.78
C ILE A 146 7.42 -19.12 -16.53
N PHE A 147 8.34 -18.42 -15.86
CA PHE A 147 8.27 -17.01 -15.59
C PHE A 147 9.04 -16.24 -16.65
N VAL A 148 8.34 -15.36 -17.37
CA VAL A 148 8.93 -14.47 -18.37
C VAL A 148 9.09 -13.10 -17.74
N LYS A 149 10.33 -12.70 -17.48
CA LYS A 149 10.68 -11.33 -17.08
C LYS A 149 10.65 -10.45 -18.32
N ILE A 150 9.98 -9.29 -18.24
CA ILE A 150 9.92 -8.31 -19.34
C ILE A 150 10.55 -7.00 -18.88
N HIS A 151 11.43 -6.46 -19.72
CA HIS A 151 12.05 -5.15 -19.56
C HIS A 151 11.75 -4.27 -20.77
N ALA A 152 11.40 -3.01 -20.51
CA ALA A 152 11.26 -1.99 -21.53
C ALA A 152 12.50 -1.07 -21.54
N PRO A 153 13.24 -1.02 -22.65
CA PRO A 153 14.29 -0.04 -22.84
C PRO A 153 13.75 1.39 -22.77
N ASP A 154 14.60 2.33 -22.38
CA ASP A 154 14.22 3.73 -22.19
C ASP A 154 13.67 4.38 -23.47
N MET A 155 14.27 4.10 -24.63
CA MET A 155 13.76 4.56 -25.94
C MET A 155 12.31 4.11 -26.19
N LEU A 156 11.96 2.89 -25.80
CA LEU A 156 10.62 2.34 -25.99
C LEU A 156 9.62 3.01 -25.06
N LEU A 157 10.00 3.22 -23.80
CA LEU A 157 9.17 3.94 -22.83
C LEU A 157 8.91 5.36 -23.28
N GLU A 158 9.92 6.00 -23.88
CA GLU A 158 9.80 7.33 -24.42
C GLU A 158 8.76 7.41 -25.54
N GLU A 159 8.84 6.50 -26.51
CA GLU A 159 7.94 6.48 -27.66
C GLU A 159 6.50 6.07 -27.28
N TYR A 160 6.36 4.98 -26.53
CA TYR A 160 5.05 4.42 -26.19
C TYR A 160 4.39 5.15 -25.02
N GLY A 161 5.16 5.72 -24.10
CA GLY A 161 4.63 6.47 -22.97
C GLY A 161 3.77 7.65 -23.42
N GLU A 162 4.26 8.44 -24.38
CA GLU A 162 3.49 9.55 -24.95
C GLU A 162 2.25 9.06 -25.72
N LYS A 163 2.42 8.07 -26.63
CA LYS A 163 1.32 7.51 -27.43
C LYS A 163 0.21 6.88 -26.58
N LEU A 164 0.58 6.23 -25.48
CA LEU A 164 -0.35 5.54 -24.57
C LEU A 164 -0.86 6.45 -23.44
N GLY A 165 -0.47 7.72 -23.45
CA GLY A 165 -0.93 8.70 -22.49
C GLY A 165 -0.40 8.54 -21.08
N VAL A 166 0.73 7.86 -20.93
CA VAL A 166 1.50 7.84 -19.69
C VAL A 166 2.48 9.01 -19.79
N LYS A 167 1.97 10.20 -19.43
CA LYS A 167 2.71 11.47 -19.51
C LYS A 167 3.96 11.41 -18.62
N LYS A 168 5.06 11.98 -19.13
CA LYS A 168 6.40 12.06 -18.50
C LYS A 168 6.60 13.21 -17.52
N TYR A 169 5.57 13.99 -17.20
CA TYR A 169 5.74 15.22 -16.41
C TYR A 169 5.80 14.92 -14.91
N PHE A 170 6.80 14.13 -14.54
CA PHE A 170 7.07 13.76 -13.16
C PHE A 170 8.10 14.67 -12.49
N LYS A 171 8.75 15.56 -13.25
CA LYS A 171 9.82 16.40 -12.71
C LYS A 171 9.33 17.37 -11.62
N GLU A 172 8.09 17.83 -11.70
CA GLU A 172 7.49 18.67 -10.68
C GLU A 172 6.00 18.34 -10.65
N CYS A 173 5.61 17.20 -10.07
CA CYS A 173 4.22 17.18 -9.58
C CYS A 173 4.05 18.41 -8.68
N HIS A 174 2.82 18.86 -8.47
CA HIS A 174 2.45 19.93 -7.54
C HIS A 174 2.82 19.61 -6.05
N ILE A 175 3.90 18.87 -5.80
CA ILE A 175 4.60 18.60 -4.54
C ILE A 175 4.80 19.89 -3.75
N GLU A 176 5.14 20.99 -4.42
CA GLU A 176 5.28 22.30 -3.78
C GLU A 176 3.96 22.77 -3.14
N TYR A 177 2.83 22.40 -3.74
CA TYR A 177 1.49 22.66 -3.24
C TYR A 177 1.02 21.62 -2.20
N ILE A 178 1.83 20.60 -1.88
CA ILE A 178 1.58 19.74 -0.74
C ILE A 178 1.89 20.56 0.52
N PRO A 179 0.89 20.81 1.39
CA PRO A 179 1.09 21.66 2.54
C PRO A 179 2.10 21.02 3.50
N LEU A 180 3.16 21.77 3.86
CA LEU A 180 4.21 21.34 4.81
C LEU A 180 3.68 21.08 6.23
N LYS A 181 2.53 21.68 6.57
CA LYS A 181 1.82 21.45 7.82
C LYS A 181 0.38 21.04 7.53
N ARG A 182 -0.05 19.95 8.17
CA ARG A 182 -1.48 19.69 8.43
C ARG A 182 -1.89 20.46 9.68
N ILE A 183 -3.19 20.47 9.99
CA ILE A 183 -3.82 21.27 11.06
C ILE A 183 -2.97 21.30 12.37
N PHE A 184 -2.34 20.19 12.76
CA PHE A 184 -1.49 20.13 13.97
C PHE A 184 -0.16 19.36 13.83
N THR A 185 0.25 18.95 12.61
CA THR A 185 1.42 18.08 12.41
C THR A 185 2.20 18.45 11.16
N ARG A 186 3.53 18.27 11.17
CA ARG A 186 4.35 18.33 9.93
C ARG A 186 3.86 17.25 8.96
N ASN A 187 3.77 17.62 7.69
CA ASN A 187 3.44 16.72 6.62
C ASN A 187 4.75 16.27 5.95
N SER A 188 5.13 15.01 6.19
CA SER A 188 6.35 14.42 5.61
C SER A 188 6.12 13.82 4.22
N GLU A 189 4.90 13.91 3.66
CA GLU A 189 4.62 13.35 2.33
C GLU A 189 5.52 13.92 1.23
N ARG A 190 5.85 15.21 1.30
CA ARG A 190 6.74 15.86 0.34
C ARG A 190 8.12 15.20 0.33
N GLU A 191 8.74 15.09 1.50
CA GLU A 191 10.07 14.45 1.67
C GLU A 191 10.05 12.99 1.21
N TRP A 192 8.97 12.25 1.52
CA TRP A 192 8.84 10.86 1.10
C TRP A 192 8.76 10.71 -0.41
N ILE A 193 8.04 11.61 -1.09
CA ILE A 193 7.94 11.59 -2.56
C ILE A 193 9.28 11.98 -3.18
N GLU A 194 9.97 12.99 -2.64
CA GLU A 194 11.31 13.38 -3.09
C GLU A 194 12.30 12.20 -2.98
N LEU A 195 12.27 11.46 -1.87
CA LEU A 195 13.08 10.25 -1.67
C LEU A 195 12.70 9.09 -2.60
N ILE A 196 11.40 8.91 -2.90
CA ILE A 196 10.97 7.86 -3.84
C ILE A 196 11.46 8.21 -5.24
N ARG A 197 11.30 9.47 -5.66
CA ARG A 197 11.66 9.94 -7.00
C ARG A 197 13.16 10.01 -7.21
N SER A 198 13.96 10.26 -6.17
CA SER A 198 15.42 10.23 -6.28
C SER A 198 15.96 8.82 -6.63
N ASN A 199 15.18 7.77 -6.37
CA ASN A 199 15.54 6.40 -6.76
C ASN A 199 15.21 6.07 -8.22
N TYR A 200 14.47 6.92 -8.94
CA TYR A 200 14.12 6.67 -10.33
C TYR A 200 15.34 6.88 -11.24
N LYS A 201 15.50 6.00 -12.23
CA LYS A 201 16.66 6.03 -13.14
C LYS A 201 16.54 7.20 -14.13
N SER A 202 17.55 8.06 -14.14
CA SER A 202 17.77 9.08 -15.18
C SER A 202 18.05 8.45 -16.55
N PRO A 203 17.67 9.08 -17.68
CA PRO A 203 17.16 10.46 -17.80
C PRO A 203 15.63 10.60 -17.76
N LEU A 204 14.88 9.51 -17.95
CA LEU A 204 13.42 9.58 -18.12
C LEU A 204 12.64 9.69 -16.80
N ASN A 205 13.22 9.24 -15.69
CA ASN A 205 12.63 9.33 -14.34
C ASN A 205 11.21 8.75 -14.21
N TYR A 206 10.88 7.72 -14.99
CA TYR A 206 9.61 7.01 -14.83
C TYR A 206 9.56 6.27 -13.49
N SER A 207 8.40 6.34 -12.83
CA SER A 207 8.11 5.51 -11.68
C SER A 207 7.98 4.04 -12.06
N ASN A 208 8.17 3.16 -11.07
CA ASN A 208 8.03 1.73 -11.28
C ASN A 208 6.62 1.35 -11.77
N HIS A 209 5.59 2.00 -11.20
CA HIS A 209 4.19 1.86 -11.61
C HIS A 209 3.98 2.25 -13.08
N GLU A 210 4.50 3.39 -13.51
CA GLU A 210 4.33 3.88 -14.88
C GLU A 210 4.99 2.98 -15.91
N ARG A 211 6.21 2.51 -15.64
CA ARG A 211 6.91 1.57 -16.53
C ARG A 211 6.10 0.28 -16.70
N SER A 212 5.65 -0.30 -15.61
CA SER A 212 4.78 -1.49 -15.64
C SER A 212 3.47 -1.22 -16.39
N LEU A 213 2.88 -0.04 -16.22
CA LEU A 213 1.64 0.36 -16.91
C LEU A 213 1.84 0.51 -18.42
N VAL A 214 2.96 1.10 -18.87
CA VAL A 214 3.30 1.20 -20.29
C VAL A 214 3.45 -0.18 -20.90
N VAL A 215 4.26 -1.05 -20.29
CA VAL A 215 4.46 -2.44 -20.76
C VAL A 215 3.13 -3.19 -20.80
N TYR A 216 2.33 -3.12 -19.75
CA TYR A 216 1.03 -3.78 -19.70
C TYR A 216 0.10 -3.29 -20.81
N LYS A 217 0.05 -1.97 -21.07
CA LYS A 217 -0.74 -1.41 -22.17
C LYS A 217 -0.24 -1.85 -23.56
N ILE A 218 1.07 -1.99 -23.76
CA ILE A 218 1.65 -2.54 -25.01
C ILE A 218 1.16 -3.98 -25.21
N LEU A 219 1.27 -4.83 -24.18
CA LEU A 219 0.85 -6.23 -24.25
C LEU A 219 -0.66 -6.41 -24.47
N LEU A 220 -1.48 -5.51 -23.91
CA LEU A 220 -2.93 -5.50 -24.16
C LEU A 220 -3.32 -5.23 -25.61
N GLN A 221 -2.43 -4.64 -26.41
CA GLN A 221 -2.69 -4.30 -27.82
C GLN A 221 -1.98 -5.24 -28.80
N MET A 222 -1.08 -6.08 -28.30
CA MET A 222 -0.23 -6.93 -29.13
C MET A 222 -1.01 -8.08 -29.77
N ARG A 223 -0.76 -8.34 -31.06
CA ARG A 223 -1.33 -9.49 -31.79
C ARG A 223 -0.58 -10.77 -31.44
N PHE A 224 -1.31 -11.89 -31.40
CA PHE A 224 -0.72 -13.23 -31.20
C PHE A 224 -1.07 -14.22 -32.33
N GLY A 225 -1.95 -13.85 -33.26
CA GLY A 225 -2.31 -14.66 -34.41
C GLY A 225 -2.73 -13.84 -35.62
N GLU A 226 -3.01 -14.52 -36.73
CA GLU A 226 -3.31 -13.88 -38.01
C GLU A 226 -4.73 -13.33 -38.12
N HIS A 227 -5.69 -13.96 -37.44
CA HIS A 227 -7.07 -13.51 -37.44
C HIS A 227 -7.21 -12.13 -36.79
N GLN A 228 -8.11 -11.29 -37.33
CA GLN A 228 -8.35 -9.92 -36.85
C GLN A 228 -8.64 -9.83 -35.34
N ASN A 229 -9.21 -10.90 -34.78
CA ASN A 229 -9.62 -10.98 -33.37
C ASN A 229 -8.52 -11.51 -32.43
N ASN A 230 -7.38 -11.97 -32.94
CA ASN A 230 -6.31 -12.58 -32.14
C ASN A 230 -5.32 -11.52 -31.63
N PHE A 231 -5.80 -10.63 -30.76
CA PHE A 231 -5.00 -9.61 -30.11
C PHE A 231 -5.30 -9.49 -28.61
N GLY A 232 -4.28 -9.03 -27.89
CA GLY A 232 -4.33 -8.60 -26.51
C GLY A 232 -4.05 -9.70 -25.49
N LEU A 233 -3.20 -9.35 -24.52
CA LEU A 233 -2.88 -10.18 -23.36
C LEU A 233 -4.12 -10.66 -22.58
N GLN A 234 -5.14 -9.82 -22.42
CA GLN A 234 -6.37 -10.18 -21.70
C GLN A 234 -7.05 -11.43 -22.29
N ARG A 235 -7.01 -11.57 -23.61
CA ARG A 235 -7.63 -12.72 -24.30
C ARG A 235 -6.82 -13.99 -24.06
N LEU A 236 -5.49 -13.90 -24.06
CA LEU A 236 -4.61 -15.02 -23.74
C LEU A 236 -4.78 -15.51 -22.29
N LEU A 237 -4.98 -14.58 -21.36
CA LEU A 237 -5.32 -14.89 -19.96
C LEU A 237 -6.69 -15.59 -19.87
N ASN A 238 -7.72 -15.05 -20.53
CA ASN A 238 -9.06 -15.66 -20.53
C ASN A 238 -9.10 -17.06 -21.18
N MET A 239 -8.19 -17.33 -22.12
CA MET A 239 -8.04 -18.64 -22.77
C MET A 239 -7.14 -19.61 -21.99
N ASN A 240 -6.59 -19.20 -20.84
CA ASN A 240 -5.59 -19.95 -20.06
C ASN A 240 -4.34 -20.35 -20.86
N ILE A 241 -4.02 -19.62 -21.94
CA ILE A 241 -2.76 -19.84 -22.68
C ILE A 241 -1.61 -19.22 -21.90
N ILE A 242 -1.85 -18.05 -21.29
CA ILE A 242 -0.99 -17.42 -20.29
C ILE A 242 -1.72 -17.59 -18.96
N ALA A 243 -1.01 -18.02 -17.92
CA ALA A 243 -1.60 -18.26 -16.60
C ALA A 243 -1.85 -16.95 -15.85
N ASP A 244 -0.87 -16.05 -15.85
CA ASP A 244 -0.97 -14.76 -15.14
C ASP A 244 -0.03 -13.71 -15.73
N ALA A 245 -0.29 -12.44 -15.42
CA ALA A 245 0.54 -11.30 -15.76
C ALA A 245 0.47 -10.23 -14.67
N TYR A 246 1.60 -9.95 -14.01
CA TYR A 246 1.64 -9.02 -12.89
C TYR A 246 2.92 -8.18 -12.85
N ALA A 247 2.81 -7.02 -12.21
CA ALA A 247 3.97 -6.17 -11.91
C ALA A 247 4.63 -6.62 -10.60
N LEU A 248 5.96 -6.55 -10.55
CA LEU A 248 6.70 -6.82 -9.32
C LEU A 248 6.70 -5.59 -8.41
N HIS A 249 6.71 -5.84 -7.10
CA HIS A 249 6.98 -4.80 -6.11
C HIS A 249 8.47 -4.43 -6.09
N ASP A 250 8.77 -3.18 -5.71
CA ASP A 250 10.12 -2.59 -5.61
C ASP A 250 11.11 -3.32 -4.68
N GLY A 251 10.64 -4.30 -3.90
CA GLY A 251 11.45 -5.06 -2.95
C GLY A 251 10.69 -5.46 -1.68
N PRO A 252 11.41 -5.82 -0.61
CA PRO A 252 10.80 -6.20 0.66
C PRO A 252 10.04 -5.03 1.29
N TYR A 253 9.00 -5.35 2.08
CA TYR A 253 8.23 -4.34 2.82
C TYR A 253 8.94 -3.84 4.08
N PHE A 254 9.90 -4.61 4.60
CA PHE A 254 10.71 -4.28 5.76
C PHE A 254 12.06 -3.70 5.36
N LEU A 255 12.69 -2.96 6.27
CA LEU A 255 14.06 -2.45 6.10
C LEU A 255 15.07 -3.56 6.43
N THR A 256 15.97 -3.83 5.49
CA THR A 256 17.10 -4.75 5.73
C THR A 256 18.20 -4.05 6.53
N ARG A 257 18.90 -4.79 7.41
CA ARG A 257 19.92 -4.23 8.31
C ARG A 257 21.07 -3.50 7.58
N ARG A 258 21.36 -3.90 6.33
CA ARG A 258 22.44 -3.35 5.49
C ARG A 258 21.96 -2.28 4.50
N GLN A 259 20.67 -1.95 4.48
CA GLN A 259 20.12 -1.00 3.52
C GLN A 259 20.50 0.44 3.91
N ASP A 260 20.92 1.22 2.91
CA ASP A 260 21.13 2.65 3.09
C ASP A 260 19.76 3.36 3.22
N PHE A 261 19.61 4.19 4.25
CA PHE A 261 18.39 4.96 4.52
C PHE A 261 18.15 6.08 3.51
N SER A 262 19.14 6.39 2.66
CA SER A 262 18.95 7.31 1.53
C SER A 262 18.17 6.68 0.37
N LYS A 263 18.16 5.34 0.28
CA LYS A 263 17.52 4.56 -0.80
C LYS A 263 16.38 3.70 -0.26
N VAL A 264 15.29 4.36 0.10
CA VAL A 264 14.08 3.70 0.65
C VAL A 264 13.03 3.51 -0.42
N ASN A 265 12.41 2.33 -0.45
CA ASN A 265 11.36 2.00 -1.39
C ASN A 265 10.00 2.60 -0.96
N GLY A 266 9.14 2.93 -1.93
CA GLY A 266 7.77 3.40 -1.64
C GLY A 266 6.96 2.43 -0.79
N ARG A 267 7.15 1.12 -1.01
CA ARG A 267 6.53 0.05 -0.21
C ARG A 267 6.90 0.14 1.28
N GLN A 268 8.17 0.39 1.60
CA GLN A 268 8.66 0.47 2.97
C GLN A 268 8.08 1.71 3.67
N ILE A 269 8.06 2.85 2.97
CA ILE A 269 7.47 4.10 3.49
C ILE A 269 6.00 3.89 3.84
N LEU A 270 5.23 3.26 2.94
CA LEU A 270 3.81 2.98 3.16
C LEU A 270 3.61 1.99 4.31
N TYR A 271 4.41 0.93 4.41
CA TYR A 271 4.30 -0.04 5.49
C TYR A 271 4.41 0.64 6.87
N TYR A 272 5.46 1.43 7.11
CA TYR A 272 5.69 2.04 8.42
C TYR A 272 4.78 3.24 8.74
N ASN A 273 4.36 4.01 7.74
CA ASN A 273 3.63 5.27 7.97
C ASN A 273 2.13 5.20 7.74
N TRP A 274 1.64 4.19 7.00
CA TRP A 274 0.23 4.05 6.66
C TRP A 274 -0.40 2.80 7.26
N THR A 275 0.29 1.67 7.27
CA THR A 275 -0.28 0.41 7.79
C THR A 275 -0.09 0.27 9.31
N GLY A 276 -0.92 -0.57 9.95
CA GLY A 276 -0.80 -0.94 11.36
C GLY A 276 -1.61 -0.10 12.35
N LEU A 277 -1.80 -0.64 13.56
CA LEU A 277 -2.70 -0.08 14.57
C LEU A 277 -2.24 1.29 15.11
N CYS A 278 -0.92 1.52 15.22
CA CYS A 278 -0.39 2.81 15.69
C CYS A 278 -0.67 3.97 14.71
N ASN A 279 -1.14 3.68 13.48
CA ASN A 279 -1.38 4.67 12.41
C ASN A 279 -2.87 4.93 12.12
N ILE A 280 -3.81 4.27 12.80
CA ILE A 280 -5.27 4.38 12.55
C ILE A 280 -5.78 5.84 12.62
N PHE A 281 -5.29 6.61 13.58
CA PHE A 281 -5.71 8.01 13.78
C PHE A 281 -4.90 9.01 12.96
N LYS A 282 -3.95 8.56 12.14
CA LYS A 282 -3.21 9.44 11.24
C LYS A 282 -3.96 9.60 9.93
N LEU A 283 -3.90 10.80 9.38
CA LEU A 283 -4.35 11.07 8.02
C LEU A 283 -3.46 10.30 7.01
N GLN A 284 -4.09 9.65 6.05
CA GLN A 284 -3.47 8.81 5.04
C GLN A 284 -2.53 9.64 4.13
N PRO A 285 -1.38 9.09 3.72
CA PRO A 285 -0.46 9.73 2.79
C PRO A 285 -0.90 9.51 1.34
N LEU A 286 -1.92 10.25 0.90
CA LEU A 286 -2.62 10.02 -0.38
C LEU A 286 -1.69 10.14 -1.59
N ASN A 287 -0.72 11.06 -1.55
CA ASN A 287 0.16 11.29 -2.70
C ASN A 287 1.16 10.14 -2.86
N VAL A 288 1.67 9.60 -1.75
CA VAL A 288 2.55 8.42 -1.76
C VAL A 288 1.78 7.17 -2.21
N ILE A 289 0.52 7.03 -1.81
CA ILE A 289 -0.36 5.94 -2.27
C ILE A 289 -0.56 6.03 -3.78
N ASN A 290 -0.87 7.22 -4.30
CA ASN A 290 -1.02 7.45 -5.75
C ASN A 290 0.28 7.16 -6.51
N GLU A 291 1.42 7.61 -5.99
CA GLU A 291 2.75 7.36 -6.56
C GLU A 291 3.05 5.86 -6.72
N TYR A 292 2.74 5.07 -5.69
CA TYR A 292 3.10 3.65 -5.65
C TYR A 292 2.07 2.73 -6.34
N PHE A 293 0.78 2.95 -6.08
CA PHE A 293 -0.31 2.08 -6.57
C PHE A 293 -1.03 2.63 -7.81
N GLY A 294 -0.84 3.91 -8.12
CA GLY A 294 -1.56 4.61 -9.17
C GLY A 294 -2.86 5.26 -8.71
N SER A 295 -3.41 6.09 -9.61
CA SER A 295 -4.51 7.01 -9.32
C SER A 295 -5.84 6.35 -8.99
N ARG A 296 -6.14 5.18 -9.58
CA ARG A 296 -7.38 4.46 -9.26
C ARG A 296 -7.45 4.09 -7.77
N ILE A 297 -6.37 3.54 -7.24
CA ILE A 297 -6.26 3.15 -5.83
C ILE A 297 -6.13 4.41 -4.96
N GLY A 298 -5.39 5.42 -5.42
CA GLY A 298 -5.31 6.74 -4.77
C GLY A 298 -6.68 7.37 -4.53
N PHE A 299 -7.55 7.41 -5.54
CA PHE A 299 -8.91 7.96 -5.40
C PHE A 299 -9.80 7.16 -4.45
N TYR A 300 -9.69 5.83 -4.45
CA TYR A 300 -10.42 4.98 -3.52
C TYR A 300 -10.09 5.35 -2.06
N PHE A 301 -8.80 5.42 -1.72
CA PHE A 301 -8.37 5.77 -0.37
C PHE A 301 -8.64 7.23 0.00
N ALA A 302 -8.55 8.14 -0.99
CA ALA A 302 -8.94 9.53 -0.80
C ALA A 302 -10.44 9.67 -0.44
N PHE A 303 -11.31 8.95 -1.15
CA PHE A 303 -12.75 8.93 -0.86
C PHE A 303 -13.03 8.31 0.50
N LEU A 304 -12.38 7.18 0.80
CA LEU A 304 -12.55 6.49 2.07
C LEU A 304 -12.19 7.39 3.26
N GLN A 305 -11.05 8.10 3.20
CA GLN A 305 -10.67 9.06 4.24
C GLN A 305 -11.69 10.20 4.36
N PHE A 306 -12.08 10.79 3.24
CA PHE A 306 -13.03 11.90 3.21
C PHE A 306 -14.39 11.50 3.78
N TYR A 307 -14.90 10.35 3.36
CA TYR A 307 -16.18 9.81 3.81
C TYR A 307 -16.16 9.48 5.30
N ASN A 308 -15.10 8.82 5.80
CA ASN A 308 -14.98 8.54 7.23
C ASN A 308 -14.88 9.81 8.10
N LEU A 309 -14.17 10.84 7.62
CA LEU A 309 -14.14 12.13 8.31
C LEU A 309 -15.53 12.78 8.33
N GLY A 310 -16.26 12.72 7.21
CA GLY A 310 -17.63 13.23 7.11
C GLY A 310 -18.61 12.49 8.02
N LEU A 311 -18.50 11.15 8.09
CA LEU A 311 -19.27 10.32 9.02
C LEU A 311 -18.91 10.60 10.47
N SER A 312 -17.65 10.91 10.77
CA SER A 312 -17.21 11.25 12.14
C SER A 312 -17.91 12.51 12.64
N ILE A 313 -18.11 13.51 11.78
CA ILE A 313 -18.87 14.73 12.11
C ILE A 313 -20.34 14.39 12.38
N ALA A 314 -20.96 13.56 11.51
CA ALA A 314 -22.35 13.14 11.71
C ALA A 314 -22.52 12.31 12.99
N ALA A 315 -21.62 11.35 13.24
CA ALA A 315 -21.61 10.53 14.44
C ALA A 315 -21.46 11.38 15.71
N LEU A 316 -20.58 12.39 15.70
CA LEU A 316 -20.45 13.33 16.82
C LEU A 316 -21.77 14.07 17.07
N GLY A 317 -22.44 14.56 16.02
CA GLY A 317 -23.76 15.16 16.13
C GLY A 317 -24.79 14.20 16.75
N GLY A 318 -24.82 12.94 16.30
CA GLY A 318 -25.71 11.91 16.84
C GLY A 318 -25.44 11.60 18.32
N ILE A 319 -24.17 11.54 18.73
CA ILE A 319 -23.78 11.34 20.13
C ILE A 319 -24.24 12.53 20.98
N ILE A 320 -24.03 13.77 20.52
CA ILE A 320 -24.47 14.98 21.26
C ILE A 320 -25.98 14.95 21.48
N ILE A 321 -26.76 14.64 20.45
CA ILE A 321 -28.23 14.60 20.52
C ILE A 321 -28.70 13.46 21.44
N THR A 322 -28.02 12.31 21.40
CA THR A 322 -28.29 11.21 22.33
C THR A 322 -28.00 11.61 23.77
N LEU A 323 -26.91 12.34 24.03
CA LEU A 323 -26.57 12.85 25.36
C LEU A 323 -27.59 13.87 25.86
N LEU A 324 -28.08 14.76 24.98
CA LEU A 324 -29.16 15.70 25.32
C LEU A 324 -30.47 14.97 25.63
N GLY A 325 -30.77 13.89 24.90
CA GLY A 325 -31.95 13.05 25.14
C GLY A 325 -31.99 12.36 26.51
N ILE A 326 -30.83 12.18 27.17
CA ILE A 326 -30.79 11.67 28.56
C ILE A 326 -31.41 12.68 29.54
N PHE A 327 -31.31 13.98 29.25
CA PHE A 327 -31.82 15.06 30.11
C PHE A 327 -33.21 15.56 29.68
N ASP A 328 -33.71 15.10 28.54
CA ASP A 328 -34.99 15.53 28.00
C ASP A 328 -36.18 14.92 28.75
N LYS A 329 -37.22 15.74 28.95
CA LYS A 329 -38.44 15.39 29.69
C LYS A 329 -39.67 15.27 28.80
N THR A 330 -39.55 15.43 27.48
CA THR A 330 -40.68 15.41 26.55
C THR A 330 -41.59 14.18 26.72
N TYR A 331 -41.03 12.99 26.93
CA TYR A 331 -41.79 11.74 27.10
C TYR A 331 -41.72 11.14 28.52
N GLU A 332 -41.39 11.96 29.52
CA GLU A 332 -41.24 11.52 30.92
C GLU A 332 -42.53 10.90 31.48
N THR A 333 -43.71 11.36 31.03
CA THR A 333 -45.02 10.81 31.41
C THR A 333 -45.17 9.36 30.95
N VAL A 334 -44.88 9.08 29.68
CA VAL A 334 -44.94 7.72 29.10
C VAL A 334 -43.93 6.81 29.77
N TYR A 335 -42.72 7.30 30.04
CA TYR A 335 -41.72 6.54 30.78
C TYR A 335 -42.21 6.16 32.19
N LYS A 336 -42.80 7.11 32.93
CA LYS A 336 -43.36 6.85 34.27
C LYS A 336 -44.51 5.85 34.22
N ASP A 337 -45.39 5.95 33.23
CA ASP A 337 -46.54 5.05 33.09
C ASP A 337 -46.14 3.60 32.80
N VAL A 338 -45.04 3.38 32.09
CA VAL A 338 -44.55 2.03 31.75
C VAL A 338 -43.63 1.46 32.83
N CYS A 339 -42.65 2.25 33.30
CA CYS A 339 -41.61 1.75 34.22
C CYS A 339 -41.97 1.88 35.70
N HIS A 340 -42.77 2.87 36.07
CA HIS A 340 -43.25 3.11 37.43
C HIS A 340 -44.73 2.75 37.58
N ASP A 341 -45.19 1.75 36.82
CA ASP A 341 -46.55 1.24 36.95
C ASP A 341 -46.78 0.66 38.36
N LYS A 342 -47.69 1.28 39.11
CA LYS A 342 -48.14 0.81 40.43
C LYS A 342 -49.30 -0.19 40.32
N LEU A 343 -49.92 -0.32 39.15
CA LEU A 343 -51.14 -1.08 38.91
C LEU A 343 -50.90 -2.48 38.29
N ASN A 344 -49.64 -2.88 38.03
CA ASN A 344 -49.28 -4.17 37.42
C ASN A 344 -50.07 -4.49 36.13
N LYS A 345 -50.23 -3.50 35.24
CA LYS A 345 -50.99 -3.64 34.00
C LYS A 345 -50.37 -4.71 33.10
N THR A 346 -51.21 -5.55 32.53
CA THR A 346 -50.85 -6.57 31.54
C THR A 346 -51.27 -6.12 30.15
N VAL A 347 -50.40 -6.31 29.16
CA VAL A 347 -50.67 -5.98 27.76
C VAL A 347 -51.27 -7.22 27.08
N CYS A 348 -52.27 -6.99 26.23
CA CYS A 348 -52.84 -8.05 25.40
C CYS A 348 -51.79 -8.63 24.45
N PRO A 349 -51.76 -9.96 24.26
CA PRO A 349 -50.88 -10.58 23.29
C PRO A 349 -51.25 -10.18 21.87
N ARG A 350 -50.26 -10.11 20.99
CA ARG A 350 -50.47 -9.77 19.57
C ARG A 350 -50.93 -10.97 18.72
N CYS A 351 -50.92 -12.17 19.29
CA CYS A 351 -51.22 -13.43 18.60
C CYS A 351 -52.64 -13.88 18.92
N SER A 352 -53.30 -14.55 17.97
CA SER A 352 -54.65 -15.13 18.18
C SER A 352 -54.64 -16.35 19.09
N SER A 353 -53.53 -17.11 19.11
CA SER A 353 -53.34 -18.26 20.00
C SER A 353 -52.49 -17.89 21.22
N PHE A 354 -53.06 -18.09 22.41
CA PHE A 354 -52.45 -17.74 23.70
C PHE A 354 -51.35 -18.71 24.17
N ILE A 355 -51.21 -19.87 23.51
CA ILE A 355 -50.24 -20.92 23.87
C ILE A 355 -48.80 -20.51 23.58
N GLY A 356 -48.58 -19.72 22.53
CA GLY A 356 -47.25 -19.19 22.16
C GLY A 356 -47.00 -17.73 22.57
N CYS A 357 -48.05 -16.98 22.93
CA CYS A 357 -47.97 -15.55 23.26
C CYS A 357 -48.85 -15.26 24.49
N PRO A 358 -48.32 -15.42 25.72
CA PRO A 358 -49.08 -15.14 26.94
C PRO A 358 -49.22 -13.63 27.18
N PHE A 359 -50.11 -13.27 28.11
CA PHE A 359 -50.19 -11.90 28.61
C PHE A 359 -48.88 -11.49 29.27
N LEU A 360 -48.36 -10.34 28.88
CA LEU A 360 -47.08 -9.83 29.35
C LEU A 360 -47.31 -8.67 30.30
N ASN A 361 -46.61 -8.68 31.44
CA ASN A 361 -46.60 -7.53 32.34
C ASN A 361 -45.86 -6.35 31.70
N LEU A 362 -46.50 -5.18 31.70
CA LEU A 362 -46.02 -3.98 31.02
C LEU A 362 -44.61 -3.56 31.50
N LYS A 363 -44.45 -3.43 32.82
CA LYS A 363 -43.20 -3.00 33.45
C LYS A 363 -42.06 -3.98 33.19
N LYS A 364 -42.30 -5.28 33.32
CA LYS A 364 -41.25 -6.31 33.20
C LYS A 364 -40.68 -6.41 31.78
N TYR A 365 -41.53 -6.31 30.75
CA TYR A 365 -41.11 -6.57 29.36
C TYR A 365 -40.82 -5.30 28.56
N TYR A 366 -41.52 -4.19 28.79
CA TYR A 366 -41.41 -3.00 27.93
C TYR A 366 -40.57 -1.86 28.52
N CYS A 367 -40.26 -1.88 29.83
CA CYS A 367 -39.57 -0.75 30.47
C CYS A 367 -38.20 -0.43 29.86
N PHE A 368 -37.38 -1.44 29.52
CA PHE A 368 -36.09 -1.19 28.86
C PHE A 368 -36.26 -0.52 27.49
N GLY A 369 -37.20 -1.02 26.68
CA GLY A 369 -37.51 -0.46 25.37
C GLY A 369 -38.01 0.98 25.48
N THR A 370 -38.92 1.26 26.40
CA THR A 370 -39.43 2.62 26.63
C THR A 370 -38.34 3.56 27.14
N LYS A 371 -37.43 3.09 28.01
CA LYS A 371 -36.27 3.88 28.46
C LYS A 371 -35.34 4.22 27.28
N LEU A 372 -35.09 3.25 26.38
CA LEU A 372 -34.27 3.47 25.19
C LEU A 372 -34.93 4.46 24.23
N VAL A 373 -36.22 4.29 23.95
CA VAL A 373 -37.00 5.21 23.09
C VAL A 373 -37.03 6.61 23.68
N ASN A 374 -37.21 6.78 24.99
CA ASN A 374 -37.20 8.10 25.64
C ASN A 374 -35.86 8.85 25.45
N VAL A 375 -34.74 8.13 25.33
CA VAL A 375 -33.42 8.75 25.10
C VAL A 375 -33.20 9.04 23.62
N LEU A 376 -33.58 8.12 22.72
CA LEU A 376 -33.35 8.24 21.28
C LEU A 376 -34.35 9.16 20.58
N ASP A 377 -35.63 9.02 20.91
CA ASP A 377 -36.75 9.83 20.43
C ASP A 377 -36.97 10.99 21.40
N ASN A 378 -36.04 11.94 21.36
CA ASN A 378 -36.08 13.15 22.17
C ASN A 378 -36.53 14.35 21.34
N GLY A 379 -36.91 15.43 22.03
CA GLY A 379 -37.33 16.66 21.40
C GLY A 379 -36.28 17.28 20.47
N TYR A 380 -35.00 16.95 20.59
CA TYR A 380 -33.92 17.49 19.74
C TYR A 380 -33.65 16.66 18.46
N LEU A 381 -34.21 15.45 18.34
CA LEU A 381 -33.94 14.53 17.23
C LEU A 381 -34.27 15.14 15.86
N HIS A 382 -35.34 15.95 15.77
CA HIS A 382 -35.74 16.57 14.51
C HIS A 382 -34.67 17.54 13.97
N TYR A 383 -33.91 18.22 14.82
CA TYR A 383 -32.76 19.04 14.40
C TYR A 383 -31.66 18.19 13.78
N TYR A 384 -31.40 17.01 14.34
CA TYR A 384 -30.44 16.07 13.76
C TYR A 384 -30.89 15.52 12.42
N CYS A 385 -32.19 15.24 12.26
CA CYS A 385 -32.76 14.83 10.97
C CYS A 385 -32.54 15.90 9.89
N TYR A 386 -32.83 17.17 10.21
CA TYR A 386 -32.53 18.29 9.29
C TYR A 386 -31.04 18.38 8.96
N PHE A 387 -30.18 18.21 9.97
CA PHE A 387 -28.74 18.17 9.77
C PHE A 387 -28.32 17.06 8.80
N VAL A 388 -28.77 15.81 8.99
CA VAL A 388 -28.37 14.68 8.12
C VAL A 388 -28.82 14.88 6.67
N VAL A 389 -30.06 15.37 6.48
CA VAL A 389 -30.61 15.66 5.14
C VAL A 389 -29.80 16.75 4.42
N LEU A 390 -29.32 17.77 5.14
CA LEU A 390 -28.46 18.81 4.55
C LEU A 390 -27.00 18.35 4.41
N TRP A 391 -26.50 17.58 5.37
CA TRP A 391 -25.10 17.15 5.45
C TRP A 391 -24.73 16.21 4.31
N GLY A 392 -25.60 15.28 3.93
CA GLY A 392 -25.35 14.34 2.83
C GLY A 392 -25.00 15.03 1.51
N PRO A 393 -25.86 15.92 0.98
CA PRO A 393 -25.57 16.71 -0.22
C PRO A 393 -24.33 17.59 -0.09
N ILE A 394 -24.15 18.26 1.06
CA ILE A 394 -22.95 19.08 1.32
C ILE A 394 -21.67 18.22 1.23
N LEU A 395 -21.68 17.03 1.82
CA LEU A 395 -20.58 16.09 1.78
C LEU A 395 -20.23 15.69 0.34
N MET A 396 -21.23 15.44 -0.51
CA MET A 396 -21.00 15.13 -1.92
C MET A 396 -20.46 16.31 -2.74
N ILE A 397 -20.91 17.54 -2.46
CA ILE A 397 -20.38 18.75 -3.10
C ILE A 397 -18.92 18.97 -2.71
N LEU A 398 -18.61 18.82 -1.42
CA LEU A 398 -17.24 18.91 -0.90
C LEU A 398 -16.34 17.81 -1.47
N TRP A 399 -16.87 16.60 -1.64
CA TRP A 399 -16.16 15.51 -2.33
C TRP A 399 -15.82 15.90 -3.76
N ARG A 400 -16.79 16.39 -4.54
CA ARG A 400 -16.57 16.81 -5.94
C ARG A 400 -15.48 17.90 -6.03
N ARG A 401 -15.46 18.86 -5.10
CA ARG A 401 -14.38 19.86 -5.01
C ARG A 401 -13.02 19.21 -4.70
N ARG A 402 -12.99 18.26 -3.77
CA ARG A 402 -11.77 17.52 -3.40
C ARG A 402 -11.26 16.64 -4.54
N GLU A 403 -12.15 15.99 -5.26
CA GLU A 403 -11.86 15.18 -6.44
C GLU A 403 -11.19 16.04 -7.52
N MET A 404 -11.73 17.21 -7.84
CA MET A 404 -11.13 18.13 -8.83
C MET A 404 -9.74 18.60 -8.40
N TYR A 405 -9.54 18.87 -7.11
CA TYR A 405 -8.22 19.20 -6.58
C TYR A 405 -7.22 18.06 -6.75
N LEU A 406 -7.62 16.81 -6.50
CA LEU A 406 -6.76 15.64 -6.70
C LEU A 406 -6.49 15.34 -8.18
N LEU A 407 -7.49 15.52 -9.06
CA LEU A 407 -7.31 15.41 -10.50
C LEU A 407 -6.29 16.42 -11.03
N TRP A 408 -6.30 17.65 -10.52
CA TRP A 408 -5.30 18.67 -10.83
C TRP A 408 -3.93 18.33 -10.23
N MET A 409 -3.89 17.97 -8.94
CA MET A 409 -2.67 17.63 -8.21
C MET A 409 -1.90 16.46 -8.85
N TRP A 410 -2.64 15.46 -9.35
CA TRP A 410 -2.09 14.26 -10.02
C TRP A 410 -2.12 14.37 -11.56
N GLU A 411 -2.46 15.54 -12.11
CA GLU A 411 -2.47 15.84 -13.54
C GLU A 411 -3.30 14.90 -14.44
N LEU A 412 -4.38 14.34 -13.91
CA LEU A 412 -5.20 13.34 -14.58
C LEU A 412 -6.26 13.93 -15.54
N TYR A 413 -6.27 15.25 -15.72
CA TYR A 413 -7.27 15.98 -16.49
C TYR A 413 -7.34 15.53 -17.97
N ASN A 414 -6.20 15.16 -18.57
CA ASN A 414 -6.13 14.70 -19.97
C ASN A 414 -6.33 13.20 -20.19
N VAL A 415 -6.42 12.38 -19.13
CA VAL A 415 -6.43 10.91 -19.27
C VAL A 415 -7.73 10.39 -19.90
N LYS A 416 -8.84 11.13 -19.80
CA LYS A 416 -10.14 10.76 -20.39
C LYS A 416 -10.10 10.66 -21.92
N GLU A 417 -9.30 11.47 -22.60
CA GLU A 417 -9.21 11.46 -24.07
C GLU A 417 -8.41 10.25 -24.60
N MET A 418 -7.45 9.75 -23.82
CA MET A 418 -6.48 8.72 -24.25
C MET A 418 -7.02 7.29 -24.16
N VAL A 419 -8.20 7.07 -23.58
CA VAL A 419 -8.90 5.77 -23.66
C VAL A 419 -9.54 5.56 -25.04
N SER A 420 -9.84 6.66 -25.75
CA SER A 420 -10.42 6.66 -27.10
C SER A 420 -9.42 6.19 -28.18
N THR A 421 -8.11 6.31 -27.93
CA THR A 421 -7.05 5.94 -28.89
C THR A 421 -6.79 4.44 -29.00
N ARG A 422 -7.61 3.58 -28.36
CA ARG A 422 -7.64 2.12 -28.60
C ARG A 422 -7.77 1.78 -30.11
N TYR A 423 -8.23 2.74 -30.93
CA TYR A 423 -8.32 2.65 -32.38
C TYR A 423 -7.03 3.00 -33.15
N ILE A 424 -6.15 3.86 -32.61
CA ILE A 424 -5.06 4.50 -33.38
C ILE A 424 -3.84 3.58 -33.56
N ILE A 425 -3.48 2.77 -32.55
CA ILE A 425 -2.26 1.95 -32.63
C ILE A 425 -2.42 0.74 -33.55
N SER A 426 -3.65 0.26 -33.78
CA SER A 426 -3.91 -0.75 -34.83
C SER A 426 -3.41 -0.28 -36.21
N LYS A 427 -3.58 1.01 -36.53
CA LYS A 427 -3.11 1.63 -37.78
C LYS A 427 -1.60 1.94 -37.80
N VAL A 428 -0.93 2.00 -36.65
CA VAL A 428 0.52 2.24 -36.57
C VAL A 428 1.28 0.93 -36.77
N CYS A 429 0.81 -0.17 -36.16
CA CYS A 429 1.35 -1.51 -36.45
C CYS A 429 1.07 -1.95 -37.90
N ASP A 430 -0.06 -1.55 -38.49
CA ASP A 430 -0.31 -1.81 -39.90
C ASP A 430 0.62 -0.99 -40.82
N ARG A 431 1.14 0.17 -40.38
CA ARG A 431 2.09 1.00 -41.15
C ARG A 431 3.55 0.54 -41.06
N GLN A 432 3.94 -0.19 -40.02
CA GLN A 432 5.26 -0.83 -39.95
C GLN A 432 5.36 -2.12 -40.78
N LYS A 433 4.30 -2.48 -41.52
CA LYS A 433 4.25 -3.61 -42.47
C LYS A 433 4.37 -3.19 -43.95
N CYS A 434 4.89 -2.00 -44.26
CA CYS A 434 5.25 -1.62 -45.62
C CYS A 434 6.76 -1.43 -45.75
#